data_AF-A0A0B5HYD7-F1
#
_entry.id   AF-A0A0B5HYD7-F1
#
_cell.length_a   1.000
_cell.length_b   1.000
_cell.length_c   1.000
_cell.angle_alpha   90.00
_cell.angle_beta   90.00
_cell.angle_gamma   90.00
#
_symmetry.space_group_name_H-M   'P 1'
#
loop_
_entity.id
_entity.type
_entity.pdbx_description
1 polymer ?
#
loop_
_entity_poly.entity_id
_entity_poly.type
_entity_poly.pdbx_seq_one_letter_code
_entity_poly.pdbx_strand_id
1 'polypeptide(L)'
;MVQGFSEEQKRIAVSLLHGPKTSEELNKQLNIAFNELNKELNAMLKLKVITKSGYPLRYSLKPEIEKEVRRRKDLSEEDDFRLRVRAIVDVQTIEEALAKKSLDEVEKALRKDKDFTIYDITKAEPIQQGEHFTSYMEADLSVKDFKALVKLMYFYGPTTIEVIRPKKLELSLDDLQEGLMEMAEMIQAYNYHILKMMSKKELEDFQKKLFS
;
A
#
# COMPACT_ATOMS: atom_id res chain seq x y z
N MET A 1 -14.52 7.25 -4.97
CA MET A 1 -13.06 7.07 -4.84
C MET A 1 -12.55 8.04 -3.80
N VAL A 2 -12.05 7.55 -2.67
CA VAL A 2 -11.21 8.38 -1.79
C VAL A 2 -9.91 8.54 -2.55
N GLN A 3 -9.72 9.69 -3.19
CA GLN A 3 -8.54 9.95 -4.01
C GLN A 3 -7.38 10.20 -3.04
N GLY A 4 -6.46 9.23 -2.96
CA GLY A 4 -5.20 9.40 -2.22
C GLY A 4 -4.39 10.59 -2.77
N PHE A 5 -3.43 11.07 -1.98
CA PHE A 5 -2.56 12.18 -2.40
C PHE A 5 -1.72 11.79 -3.63
N SER A 6 -1.62 12.70 -4.61
CA SER A 6 -0.73 12.52 -5.76
C SER A 6 0.74 12.53 -5.34
N GLU A 7 1.62 12.00 -6.19
CA GLU A 7 3.07 12.03 -5.94
C GLU A 7 3.59 13.48 -5.86
N GLU A 8 3.04 14.39 -6.66
CA GLU A 8 3.33 15.82 -6.59
C GLU A 8 2.92 16.41 -5.24
N GLN A 9 1.72 16.07 -4.73
CA GLN A 9 1.26 16.53 -3.41
C GLN A 9 2.14 16.02 -2.28
N LYS A 10 2.60 14.77 -2.35
CA LYS A 10 3.55 14.19 -1.39
C LYS A 10 4.89 14.94 -1.43
N ARG A 11 5.42 15.22 -2.62
CA ARG A 11 6.67 15.98 -2.80
C ARG A 11 6.55 17.42 -2.28
N ILE A 12 5.41 18.07 -2.52
CA ILE A 12 5.11 19.40 -1.96
C ILE A 12 5.08 19.35 -0.43
N ALA A 13 4.38 18.37 0.16
CA ALA A 13 4.32 18.22 1.60
C ALA A 13 5.71 18.02 2.23
N VAL A 14 6.55 17.16 1.66
CA VAL A 14 7.94 16.96 2.13
C VAL A 14 8.76 18.25 2.04
N SER A 15 8.61 19.04 0.97
CA SER A 15 9.30 20.34 0.87
C SER A 15 8.84 21.31 1.97
N LEU A 16 7.54 21.34 2.27
CA LEU A 16 6.96 22.21 3.30
C LEU A 16 7.30 21.81 4.75
N LEU A 17 7.81 20.59 5.00
CA LEU A 17 8.38 20.21 6.31
C LEU A 17 9.56 21.11 6.73
N HIS A 18 10.23 21.73 5.77
CA HIS A 18 11.37 22.63 6.00
C HIS A 18 10.94 24.09 6.23
N GLY A 19 9.64 24.33 6.44
CA GLY A 19 9.07 25.64 6.75
C GLY A 19 8.22 26.24 5.63
N PRO A 20 7.55 27.38 5.89
CA PRO A 20 6.61 27.98 4.94
C PRO A 20 7.29 28.48 3.66
N LYS A 21 6.76 28.13 2.49
CA LYS A 21 7.35 28.44 1.17
C LYS A 21 6.39 29.16 0.22
N THR A 22 6.92 29.98 -0.67
CA THR A 22 6.15 30.55 -1.79
C THR A 22 5.98 29.53 -2.92
N SER A 23 5.05 29.78 -3.85
CA SER A 23 4.91 28.97 -5.07
C SER A 23 6.18 28.98 -5.92
N GLU A 24 6.90 30.11 -5.97
CA GLU A 24 8.17 30.24 -6.69
C GLU A 24 9.29 29.41 -6.05
N GLU A 25 9.38 29.42 -4.71
CA GLU A 25 10.35 28.60 -3.97
C GLU A 25 10.07 27.10 -4.19
N LEU A 26 8.81 26.67 -4.12
CA LEU A 26 8.40 25.29 -4.38
C LEU A 26 8.68 24.87 -5.83
N ASN A 27 8.37 25.74 -6.80
CA ASN A 27 8.61 25.49 -8.21
C ASN A 27 10.09 25.20 -8.49
N LYS A 28 10.99 26.07 -7.98
CA LYS A 28 12.45 25.92 -8.12
C LYS A 28 12.96 24.64 -7.48
N GLN A 29 12.41 24.23 -6.33
CA GLN A 29 12.86 23.04 -5.62
C GLN A 29 12.36 21.74 -6.24
N LEU A 30 11.13 21.72 -6.76
CA LEU A 30 10.46 20.50 -7.20
C LEU A 30 10.52 20.28 -8.72
N ASN A 31 10.90 21.30 -9.49
CA ASN A 31 10.94 21.24 -10.95
C ASN A 31 9.60 20.79 -11.57
N ILE A 32 8.49 21.32 -11.02
CA ILE A 32 7.11 21.08 -11.49
C ILE A 32 6.68 22.28 -12.32
N ALA A 33 5.85 22.13 -13.35
CA ALA A 33 5.34 23.28 -14.10
C ALA A 33 4.43 24.17 -13.21
N PHE A 34 4.48 25.49 -13.36
CA PHE A 34 3.76 26.43 -12.47
C PHE A 34 2.24 26.22 -12.46
N ASN A 35 1.65 25.91 -13.62
CA ASN A 35 0.24 25.59 -13.77
C ASN A 35 -0.15 24.34 -12.96
N GLU A 36 0.65 23.28 -13.04
CA GLU A 36 0.45 22.04 -12.29
C GLU A 36 0.64 22.27 -10.79
N LEU A 37 1.72 22.96 -10.39
CA LEU A 37 1.97 23.28 -8.98
C LEU A 37 0.80 24.05 -8.36
N ASN A 38 0.26 25.07 -9.06
CA ASN A 38 -0.88 25.83 -8.56
C ASN A 38 -2.16 25.00 -8.49
N LYS A 39 -2.37 24.07 -9.43
CA LYS A 39 -3.48 23.12 -9.38
C LYS A 39 -3.39 22.24 -8.13
N GLU A 40 -2.21 21.68 -7.86
CA GLU A 40 -1.98 20.83 -6.68
C GLU A 40 -2.08 21.60 -5.36
N LEU A 41 -1.50 22.79 -5.26
CA LEU A 41 -1.63 23.65 -4.07
C LEU A 41 -3.10 24.01 -3.78
N ASN A 42 -3.88 24.31 -4.82
CA ASN A 42 -5.30 24.57 -4.66
C ASN A 42 -6.08 23.32 -4.22
N ALA A 43 -5.73 22.13 -4.72
CA ALA A 43 -6.30 20.88 -4.26
C ALA A 43 -5.97 20.61 -2.78
N MET A 44 -4.71 20.79 -2.36
CA MET A 44 -4.28 20.64 -0.97
C MET A 44 -4.95 21.64 -0.03
N LEU A 45 -5.21 22.88 -0.48
CA LEU A 45 -5.98 23.88 0.27
C LEU A 45 -7.44 23.43 0.47
N LYS A 46 -8.09 22.91 -0.57
CA LYS A 46 -9.47 22.38 -0.50
C LYS A 46 -9.58 21.21 0.47
N LEU A 47 -8.57 20.33 0.46
CA LEU A 47 -8.44 19.21 1.39
C LEU A 47 -8.00 19.65 2.80
N LYS A 48 -7.76 20.95 3.01
CA LYS A 48 -7.33 21.55 4.27
C LYS A 48 -6.03 20.93 4.82
N VAL A 49 -5.13 20.54 3.93
CA VAL A 49 -3.82 19.94 4.26
C VAL A 49 -2.76 21.01 4.50
N ILE A 50 -2.86 22.10 3.74
CA ILE A 50 -1.98 23.27 3.85
C ILE A 50 -2.78 24.52 4.21
N THR A 51 -2.08 25.53 4.72
CA THR A 51 -2.61 26.88 4.94
C THR A 51 -1.77 27.89 4.16
N LYS A 52 -2.35 29.07 3.89
CA LYS A 52 -1.68 30.18 3.21
C LYS A 52 -1.70 31.41 4.10
N SER A 53 -0.57 32.10 4.24
CA SER A 53 -0.45 33.31 5.07
C SER A 53 0.61 34.27 4.56
N GLY A 54 0.50 35.54 4.96
CA GLY A 54 1.49 36.59 4.70
C GLY A 54 1.48 37.18 3.27
N TYR A 55 2.40 38.13 3.08
CA TYR A 55 2.76 38.71 1.78
C TYR A 55 4.31 38.77 1.67
N PRO A 56 4.94 38.15 0.66
CA PRO A 56 4.33 37.33 -0.39
C PRO A 56 3.66 36.07 0.19
N LEU A 57 2.70 35.52 -0.56
CA LEU A 57 1.89 34.40 -0.10
C LEU A 57 2.76 33.15 0.17
N ARG A 58 2.80 32.69 1.41
CA ARG A 58 3.52 31.49 1.83
C ARG A 58 2.54 30.37 2.19
N TYR A 59 2.88 29.16 1.77
CA TYR A 59 2.16 27.93 2.08
C TYR A 59 2.86 27.19 3.21
N SER A 60 2.12 26.59 4.12
CA SER A 60 2.64 25.76 5.21
C SER A 60 1.73 24.56 5.45
N LEU A 61 2.30 23.45 5.94
CA LEU A 61 1.50 22.30 6.38
C LEU A 61 0.72 22.67 7.64
N LYS A 62 -0.46 22.08 7.79
CA LYS A 62 -1.13 22.11 9.08
C LYS A 62 -0.38 21.25 10.12
N PRO A 63 -0.41 21.60 11.41
CA PRO A 63 0.36 20.89 12.45
C PRO A 63 0.11 19.37 12.49
N GLU A 64 -1.15 18.94 12.37
CA GLU A 64 -1.52 17.53 12.37
C GLU A 64 -0.95 16.77 11.16
N ILE A 65 -0.91 17.42 10.00
CA ILE A 65 -0.34 16.85 8.77
C ILE A 65 1.19 16.85 8.87
N GLU A 66 1.79 17.94 9.35
CA GLU A 66 3.23 18.04 9.50
C GLU A 66 3.79 16.90 10.36
N LYS A 67 3.11 16.59 11.47
CA LYS A 67 3.48 15.48 12.35
C LYS A 67 3.46 14.13 11.61
N GLU A 68 2.43 13.87 10.81
CA GLU A 68 2.33 12.61 10.08
C GLU A 68 3.32 12.51 8.92
N VAL A 69 3.53 13.60 8.17
CA VAL A 69 4.53 13.63 7.08
C VAL A 69 5.94 13.45 7.65
N ARG A 70 6.23 14.04 8.82
CA ARG A 70 7.50 13.84 9.53
C ARG A 70 7.67 12.38 9.97
N ARG A 71 6.66 11.79 10.61
CA ARG A 71 6.67 10.36 11.00
C ARG A 71 6.98 9.45 9.81
N ARG A 72 6.34 9.67 8.66
CA ARG A 72 6.57 8.89 7.43
C ARG A 72 7.96 9.09 6.86
N LYS A 73 8.48 10.31 6.93
CA LYS A 73 9.84 10.62 6.50
C LYS A 73 10.87 9.91 7.37
N ASP A 74 10.74 10.01 8.69
CA ASP A 74 11.64 9.37 9.64
C ASP A 74 11.62 7.84 9.44
N LEU A 75 10.44 7.23 9.31
CA LEU A 75 10.30 5.81 8.96
C LEU A 75 11.00 5.45 7.65
N SER A 76 10.88 6.29 6.61
CA SER A 76 11.54 6.03 5.32
C SER A 76 13.05 6.22 5.35
N GLU A 77 13.59 6.99 6.30
CA GLU A 77 15.04 7.16 6.48
C GLU A 77 15.64 6.01 7.30
N GLU A 78 14.87 5.42 8.22
CA GLU A 78 15.25 4.24 9.00
C GLU A 78 15.05 2.92 8.25
N ASP A 79 14.14 2.88 7.28
CA ASP A 79 13.81 1.69 6.50
C ASP A 79 14.88 1.35 5.46
N ASP A 80 15.63 0.28 5.73
CA ASP A 80 16.70 -0.23 4.85
C ASP A 80 16.18 -1.16 3.75
N PHE A 81 14.88 -1.45 3.75
CA PHE A 81 14.25 -2.34 2.77
C PHE A 81 14.25 -1.71 1.37
N ARG A 82 14.76 -2.49 0.41
CA ARG A 82 14.97 -2.01 -0.96
C ARG A 82 13.68 -2.01 -1.77
N LEU A 83 12.81 -3.00 -1.54
CA LEU A 83 11.60 -3.23 -2.31
C LEU A 83 10.42 -2.56 -1.62
N ARG A 84 9.83 -1.56 -2.28
CA ARG A 84 8.59 -0.90 -1.86
C ARG A 84 7.47 -1.23 -2.82
N VAL A 85 6.33 -1.59 -2.27
CA VAL A 85 5.17 -2.03 -3.00
C VAL A 85 3.91 -1.33 -2.49
N ARG A 86 2.92 -1.23 -3.36
CA ARG A 86 1.53 -0.99 -2.98
C ARG A 86 0.77 -2.29 -3.17
N ALA A 87 0.17 -2.79 -2.10
CA ALA A 87 -0.65 -3.99 -2.11
C ALA A 87 -2.12 -3.63 -1.88
N ILE A 88 -3.02 -4.21 -2.68
CA ILE A 88 -4.47 -4.10 -2.49
C ILE A 88 -4.99 -5.45 -2.03
N VAL A 89 -5.73 -5.47 -0.93
CA VAL A 89 -6.43 -6.65 -0.40
C VAL A 89 -7.92 -6.38 -0.48
N ASP A 90 -8.63 -7.18 -1.26
CA ASP A 90 -10.08 -7.08 -1.39
C ASP A 90 -10.78 -8.10 -0.49
N VAL A 91 -11.93 -7.71 0.05
CA VAL A 91 -12.79 -8.62 0.80
C VAL A 91 -14.21 -8.55 0.27
N GLN A 92 -14.84 -9.73 0.21
CA GLN A 92 -16.24 -9.88 -0.12
C GLN A 92 -16.90 -10.76 0.93
N THR A 93 -17.98 -10.26 1.53
CA THR A 93 -18.68 -10.95 2.62
C THR A 93 -20.19 -10.74 2.50
N ILE A 94 -20.99 -11.51 3.23
CA ILE A 94 -22.46 -11.34 3.29
C ILE A 94 -22.90 -10.30 4.34
N GLU A 95 -22.00 -9.89 5.23
CA GLU A 95 -22.29 -8.94 6.32
C GLU A 95 -21.25 -7.81 6.33
N GLU A 96 -21.72 -6.56 6.36
CA GLU A 96 -20.85 -5.37 6.38
C GLU A 96 -19.80 -5.41 7.49
N ALA A 97 -20.21 -5.84 8.69
CA ALA A 97 -19.33 -5.92 9.86
C ALA A 97 -18.17 -6.91 9.66
N LEU A 98 -18.41 -8.01 8.92
CA LEU A 98 -17.38 -8.99 8.62
C LEU A 98 -16.36 -8.47 7.63
N ALA A 99 -16.76 -7.64 6.66
CA ALA A 99 -15.83 -6.97 5.74
C ALA A 99 -14.84 -6.09 6.52
N LYS A 100 -15.36 -5.22 7.41
CA LYS A 100 -14.53 -4.32 8.25
C LYS A 100 -13.57 -5.12 9.15
N LYS A 101 -14.13 -6.10 9.87
CA LYS A 101 -13.35 -6.95 10.77
C LYS A 101 -12.22 -7.70 10.03
N SER A 102 -12.49 -8.22 8.83
CA SER A 102 -11.49 -8.95 8.04
C SER A 102 -10.32 -8.04 7.68
N LEU A 103 -10.58 -6.81 7.21
CA LEU A 103 -9.52 -5.84 6.90
C LEU A 103 -8.77 -5.35 8.14
N ASP A 104 -9.43 -5.27 9.30
CA ASP A 104 -8.78 -4.97 10.59
C ASP A 104 -7.83 -6.07 11.04
N GLU A 105 -8.20 -7.34 10.82
CA GLU A 105 -7.34 -8.49 11.13
C GLU A 105 -6.12 -8.53 10.22
N VAL A 106 -6.28 -8.29 8.92
CA VAL A 106 -5.17 -8.19 7.96
C VAL A 106 -4.24 -7.03 8.32
N GLU A 107 -4.77 -5.83 8.60
CA GLU A 107 -3.95 -4.69 9.04
C GLU A 107 -3.16 -5.03 10.31
N LYS A 108 -3.82 -5.62 11.32
CA LYS A 108 -3.19 -5.98 12.59
C LYS A 108 -2.09 -7.02 12.40
N ALA A 109 -2.28 -7.97 11.50
CA ALA A 109 -1.28 -8.97 11.16
C ALA A 109 -0.09 -8.35 10.41
N LEU A 110 -0.34 -7.48 9.42
CA LEU A 110 0.71 -6.77 8.68
C LEU A 110 1.58 -5.91 9.61
N ARG A 111 0.95 -5.15 10.52
CA ARG A 111 1.69 -4.27 11.46
C ARG A 111 2.53 -5.01 12.50
N LYS A 112 2.26 -6.29 12.73
CA LYS A 112 3.02 -7.12 13.68
C LYS A 112 4.19 -7.85 13.04
N ASP A 113 4.16 -8.02 11.73
CA ASP A 113 5.20 -8.70 10.99
C ASP A 113 6.39 -7.76 10.79
N LYS A 114 7.58 -8.24 11.16
CA LYS A 114 8.83 -7.48 11.10
C LYS A 114 9.46 -7.52 9.70
N ASP A 115 8.96 -8.39 8.83
CA ASP A 115 9.41 -8.47 7.44
C ASP A 115 8.82 -7.33 6.59
N PHE A 116 7.95 -6.48 7.16
CA PHE A 116 7.32 -5.34 6.50
C PHE A 116 7.49 -4.03 7.28
N THR A 117 7.77 -2.95 6.57
CA THR A 117 7.64 -1.57 7.10
C THR A 117 6.42 -0.92 6.48
N ILE A 118 5.40 -0.65 7.29
CA ILE A 118 4.12 -0.07 6.83
C ILE A 118 4.19 1.47 6.86
N TYR A 119 4.16 2.10 5.68
CA TYR A 119 4.12 3.55 5.55
C TYR A 119 2.71 4.11 5.71
N ASP A 120 1.74 3.48 5.04
CA ASP A 120 0.35 3.91 5.03
C ASP A 120 -0.59 2.73 4.79
N ILE A 121 -1.78 2.82 5.37
CA ILE A 121 -2.88 1.89 5.10
C ILE A 121 -4.15 2.72 4.95
N THR A 122 -4.84 2.53 3.84
CA THR A 122 -6.14 3.14 3.57
C THR A 122 -7.18 2.04 3.39
N LYS A 123 -8.35 2.19 4.03
CA LYS A 123 -9.47 1.27 3.90
C LYS A 123 -10.64 1.98 3.25
N ALA A 124 -11.29 1.32 2.31
CA ALA A 124 -12.54 1.80 1.75
C ALA A 124 -13.72 1.33 2.61
N GLU A 125 -14.71 2.19 2.81
CA GLU A 125 -15.97 1.77 3.42
C GLU A 125 -16.61 0.66 2.57
N PRO A 126 -17.21 -0.37 3.18
CA PRO A 126 -17.90 -1.41 2.45
C PRO A 126 -19.07 -0.87 1.65
N ILE A 127 -19.26 -1.41 0.45
CA ILE A 127 -20.34 -1.06 -0.46
C ILE A 127 -21.13 -2.33 -0.75
N GLN A 128 -22.46 -2.24 -0.69
CA GLN A 128 -23.32 -3.36 -1.06
C GLN A 128 -23.34 -3.55 -2.57
N GLN A 129 -23.04 -4.75 -3.04
CA GLN A 129 -23.13 -5.19 -4.44
C GLN A 129 -23.90 -6.52 -4.49
N GLY A 130 -25.17 -6.44 -4.89
CA GLY A 130 -26.08 -7.59 -4.86
C GLY A 130 -26.30 -8.09 -3.43
N GLU A 131 -26.06 -9.38 -3.20
CA GLU A 131 -26.20 -10.04 -1.89
C GLU A 131 -24.93 -9.93 -1.02
N HIS A 132 -23.89 -9.24 -1.49
CA HIS A 132 -22.61 -9.14 -0.81
C HIS A 132 -22.21 -7.70 -0.51
N PHE A 133 -21.36 -7.54 0.50
CA PHE A 133 -20.61 -6.32 0.77
C PHE A 133 -19.18 -6.51 0.27
N THR A 134 -18.70 -5.54 -0.50
CA THR A 134 -17.32 -5.48 -0.99
C THR A 134 -16.59 -4.31 -0.36
N SER A 135 -15.34 -4.51 0.01
CA SER A 135 -14.45 -3.49 0.57
C SER A 135 -13.02 -3.85 0.19
N TYR A 136 -12.10 -2.90 0.36
CA TYR A 136 -10.68 -3.14 0.13
C TYR A 136 -9.81 -2.34 1.08
N MET A 137 -8.58 -2.80 1.23
CA MET A 137 -7.50 -2.10 1.89
C MET A 137 -6.33 -1.93 0.92
N GLU A 138 -5.80 -0.72 0.82
CA GLU A 138 -4.55 -0.41 0.14
C GLU A 138 -3.45 -0.21 1.20
N ALA A 139 -2.34 -0.93 1.07
CA ALA A 139 -1.19 -0.81 1.94
C ALA A 139 0.05 -0.38 1.14
N ASP A 140 0.65 0.75 1.54
CA ASP A 140 1.95 1.21 1.05
C ASP A 140 3.01 0.76 2.06
N LEU A 141 3.87 -0.17 1.63
CA LEU A 141 4.83 -0.84 2.50
C LEU A 141 6.12 -1.17 1.77
N SER A 142 7.20 -1.32 2.51
CA SER A 142 8.39 -2.01 2.03
C SER A 142 8.44 -3.43 2.58
N VAL A 143 9.04 -4.30 1.79
CA VAL A 143 9.26 -5.71 2.11
C VAL A 143 10.75 -5.96 2.21
N LYS A 144 11.15 -6.71 3.24
CA LYS A 144 12.55 -6.98 3.56
C LYS A 144 13.33 -7.61 2.42
N ASP A 145 12.78 -8.67 1.84
CA ASP A 145 13.42 -9.50 0.83
C ASP A 145 12.36 -10.20 -0.06
N PHE A 146 12.82 -11.01 -1.01
CA PHE A 146 11.93 -11.73 -1.92
C PHE A 146 11.05 -12.76 -1.19
N LYS A 147 11.57 -13.40 -0.13
CA LYS A 147 10.80 -14.34 0.69
C LYS A 147 9.67 -13.62 1.44
N ALA A 148 9.92 -12.44 1.99
CA ALA A 148 8.90 -11.60 2.60
C ALA A 148 7.81 -11.21 1.60
N LEU A 149 8.16 -10.89 0.36
CA LEU A 149 7.18 -10.65 -0.70
C LEU A 149 6.32 -11.89 -0.99
N VAL A 150 6.94 -13.08 -1.04
CA VAL A 150 6.22 -14.35 -1.20
C VAL A 150 5.23 -14.57 -0.04
N LYS A 151 5.66 -14.35 1.21
CA LYS A 151 4.79 -14.41 2.38
C LYS A 151 3.64 -13.42 2.29
N LEU A 152 3.90 -12.19 1.82
CA LEU A 152 2.87 -11.17 1.60
C LEU A 152 1.76 -11.71 0.69
N MET A 153 2.15 -12.32 -0.43
CA MET A 153 1.23 -12.89 -1.42
C MET A 153 0.35 -13.99 -0.83
N TYR A 154 0.92 -14.91 -0.04
CA TYR A 154 0.18 -16.06 0.45
C TYR A 154 -0.66 -15.77 1.70
N PHE A 155 -0.08 -15.09 2.70
CA PHE A 155 -0.76 -14.92 3.99
C PHE A 155 -1.76 -13.78 4.03
N TYR A 156 -1.57 -12.77 3.20
CA TYR A 156 -2.42 -11.58 3.19
C TYR A 156 -3.27 -11.49 1.92
N GLY A 157 -3.04 -12.37 0.94
CA GLY A 157 -3.86 -12.55 -0.25
C GLY A 157 -4.16 -11.25 -1.02
N PRO A 158 -3.16 -10.39 -1.29
CA PRO A 158 -3.41 -9.19 -2.08
C PRO A 158 -3.91 -9.59 -3.47
N THR A 159 -4.95 -8.90 -3.94
CA THR A 159 -5.46 -9.05 -5.29
C THR A 159 -4.58 -8.34 -6.31
N THR A 160 -3.87 -7.29 -5.88
CA THR A 160 -2.93 -6.53 -6.71
C THR A 160 -1.68 -6.17 -5.93
N ILE A 161 -0.51 -6.30 -6.58
CA ILE A 161 0.75 -5.71 -6.12
C ILE A 161 1.32 -4.83 -7.22
N GLU A 162 1.64 -3.58 -6.85
CA GLU A 162 2.35 -2.62 -7.68
C GLU A 162 3.74 -2.37 -7.07
N VAL A 163 4.81 -2.56 -7.86
CA VAL A 163 6.18 -2.25 -7.44
C VAL A 163 6.45 -0.75 -7.62
N ILE A 164 6.68 -0.05 -6.52
CA ILE A 164 6.97 1.39 -6.51
C ILE A 164 8.47 1.64 -6.72
N ARG A 165 9.33 0.90 -5.99
CA ARG A 165 10.80 0.92 -6.13
C ARG A 165 11.39 -0.43 -5.70
N PRO A 166 12.58 -0.81 -6.20
CA PRO A 166 13.41 -0.12 -7.19
C PRO A 166 12.95 -0.41 -8.63
N LYS A 167 13.49 0.32 -9.62
CA LYS A 167 13.27 0.02 -11.05
C LYS A 167 13.91 -1.29 -11.51
N LYS A 168 14.98 -1.70 -10.81
CA LYS A 168 15.70 -2.96 -11.03
C LYS A 168 15.95 -3.59 -9.67
N LEU A 169 15.60 -4.86 -9.54
CA LEU A 169 15.86 -5.64 -8.34
C LEU A 169 16.90 -6.69 -8.70
N GLU A 170 18.00 -6.70 -7.95
CA GLU A 170 19.01 -7.75 -8.02
C GLU A 170 18.80 -8.67 -6.82
N LEU A 171 18.64 -9.96 -7.10
CA LEU A 171 18.47 -11.00 -6.09
C LEU A 171 19.72 -11.87 -6.08
N SER A 172 20.17 -12.25 -4.88
CA SER A 172 21.17 -13.29 -4.76
C SER A 172 20.54 -14.65 -5.15
N LEU A 173 21.39 -15.62 -5.49
CA LEU A 173 20.92 -16.99 -5.74
C LEU A 173 20.24 -17.57 -4.50
N ASP A 174 20.78 -17.29 -3.31
CA ASP A 174 20.26 -17.77 -2.04
C ASP A 174 18.87 -17.19 -1.77
N ASP A 175 18.69 -15.87 -1.92
CA ASP A 175 17.37 -15.22 -1.73
C ASP A 175 16.32 -15.77 -2.70
N LEU A 176 16.71 -15.98 -3.96
CA LEU A 176 15.83 -16.54 -4.97
C LEU A 176 15.45 -17.98 -4.63
N GLN A 177 16.42 -18.80 -4.23
CA GLN A 177 16.17 -20.19 -3.82
C GLN A 177 15.26 -20.26 -2.60
N GLU A 178 15.50 -19.45 -1.57
CA GLU A 178 14.66 -19.39 -0.38
C GLU A 178 13.22 -19.00 -0.72
N GLY A 179 13.03 -17.96 -1.57
CA GLY A 179 11.70 -17.57 -2.01
C GLY A 179 10.99 -18.67 -2.81
N LEU A 180 11.69 -19.35 -3.72
CA LEU A 180 11.12 -20.46 -4.49
C LEU A 180 10.76 -21.67 -3.63
N MET A 181 11.58 -21.99 -2.62
CA MET A 181 11.28 -23.04 -1.65
C MET A 181 10.03 -22.69 -0.84
N GLU A 182 9.93 -21.45 -0.33
CA GLU A 182 8.76 -20.97 0.39
C GLU A 182 7.49 -21.06 -0.49
N MET A 183 7.58 -20.66 -1.77
CA MET A 183 6.47 -20.82 -2.71
C MET A 183 6.05 -22.29 -2.87
N ALA A 184 7.02 -23.20 -3.06
CA ALA A 184 6.73 -24.62 -3.23
C ALA A 184 6.07 -25.22 -1.98
N GLU A 185 6.59 -24.88 -0.78
CA GLU A 185 6.02 -25.30 0.50
C GLU A 185 4.59 -24.79 0.67
N MET A 186 4.32 -23.51 0.37
CA MET A 186 2.97 -22.94 0.45
C MET A 186 2.01 -23.61 -0.54
N ILE A 187 2.42 -23.81 -1.79
CA ILE A 187 1.61 -24.51 -2.79
C ILE A 187 1.26 -25.93 -2.31
N GLN A 188 2.23 -26.66 -1.75
CA GLN A 188 1.99 -27.99 -1.21
C GLN A 188 1.05 -27.95 0.00
N ALA A 189 1.20 -26.98 0.89
CA ALA A 189 0.31 -26.79 2.04
C ALA A 189 -1.14 -26.53 1.59
N TYR A 190 -1.35 -25.62 0.63
CA TYR A 190 -2.68 -25.37 0.07
C TYR A 190 -3.25 -26.59 -0.63
N ASN A 191 -2.47 -27.26 -1.47
CA ASN A 191 -2.90 -28.49 -2.13
C ASN A 191 -3.34 -29.53 -1.10
N TYR A 192 -2.54 -29.75 -0.06
CA TYR A 192 -2.88 -30.69 1.00
C TYR A 192 -4.16 -30.33 1.75
N HIS A 193 -4.35 -29.05 2.09
CA HIS A 193 -5.58 -28.58 2.73
C HIS A 193 -6.80 -28.73 1.82
N ILE A 194 -6.68 -28.39 0.55
CA ILE A 194 -7.74 -28.56 -0.46
C ILE A 194 -8.12 -30.04 -0.60
N LEU A 195 -7.13 -30.92 -0.76
CA LEU A 195 -7.34 -32.37 -0.87
C LEU A 195 -8.07 -32.95 0.34
N LYS A 196 -7.83 -32.43 1.54
CA LYS A 196 -8.52 -32.86 2.77
C LYS A 196 -9.97 -32.42 2.86
N MET A 197 -10.33 -31.30 2.23
CA MET A 197 -11.69 -30.74 2.31
C MET A 197 -12.59 -31.21 1.17
N MET A 198 -12.04 -31.74 0.08
CA MET A 198 -12.80 -32.19 -1.08
C MET A 198 -13.17 -33.68 -0.99
N SER A 199 -14.38 -33.99 -1.46
CA SER A 199 -14.78 -35.35 -1.77
C SER A 199 -14.06 -35.88 -3.02
N LYS A 200 -14.04 -37.22 -3.18
CA LYS A 200 -13.41 -37.87 -4.36
C LYS A 200 -13.96 -37.33 -5.69
N LYS A 201 -15.26 -37.06 -5.76
CA LYS A 201 -15.92 -36.54 -6.96
C LYS A 201 -15.49 -35.10 -7.28
N GLU A 202 -15.42 -34.24 -6.26
CA GLU A 202 -14.96 -32.86 -6.41
C GLU A 202 -13.49 -32.80 -6.85
N LEU A 203 -12.66 -33.74 -6.37
CA LEU A 203 -11.27 -33.87 -6.79
C LEU A 203 -11.12 -34.23 -8.26
N GLU A 204 -11.91 -35.20 -8.75
CA GLU A 204 -11.90 -35.60 -10.16
C GLU A 204 -12.36 -34.44 -11.07
N ASP A 205 -13.37 -33.68 -10.66
CA ASP A 205 -13.86 -32.51 -11.40
C ASP A 205 -12.88 -31.33 -11.35
N PHE A 206 -12.22 -31.10 -10.21
CA PHE A 206 -11.18 -30.07 -10.05
C PHE A 206 -9.95 -30.37 -10.92
N GLN A 207 -9.47 -31.63 -10.93
CA GLN A 207 -8.34 -32.05 -11.76
C GLN A 207 -8.64 -31.87 -13.25
N LYS A 208 -9.86 -32.21 -13.70
CA LYS A 208 -10.25 -32.00 -15.10
C LYS A 208 -10.16 -30.53 -15.49
N LYS A 209 -10.62 -29.61 -14.63
CA LYS A 209 -10.60 -28.16 -14.92
C LYS A 209 -9.21 -27.53 -14.88
N LEU A 210 -8.29 -28.06 -14.08
CA LEU A 210 -6.93 -27.52 -13.93
C LEU A 210 -6.03 -27.81 -15.14
N PHE A 211 -6.24 -28.93 -15.83
CA PHE A 211 -5.36 -29.42 -16.90
C PHE A 211 -6.04 -29.52 -18.28
N SER A 212 -7.27 -28.98 -18.40
CA SER A 212 -7.99 -28.81 -19.67
C SER A 212 -7.82 -27.40 -20.21
#